data_AF-A0A2E1AE67-F1
#
_entry.id   AF-A0A2E1AE67-F1
#
_cell.length_a   1.000
_cell.length_b   1.000
_cell.length_c   1.000
_cell.angle_alpha   90.00
_cell.angle_beta   90.00
_cell.angle_gamma   90.00
#
_symmetry.space_group_name_H-M   'P 1'
#
loop_
_entity.id
_entity.type
_entity.pdbx_description
1 polymer ?
#
loop_
_entity_poly.entity_id
_entity_poly.type
_entity_poly.pdbx_seq_one_letter_code
_entity_poly.pdbx_strand_id
1 'polypeptide(L)'
;MNSIFRILVTSVLLLGVFAGCTGQTEPPPVIALFAPFEGRYQEFGYDALYAARLALADQDSVIDLVAYDDGGNVEYAVERAQAIASDPATAIVLVTGPFATQEQVQLALSPLPIVVIGGWSTQPYRDDVFILSNAQIAGQLDTNSTENVEAIADTLDEPFIGDERLSSALIAYSADEDIELVTSAKLPSDDFVKRYINSAEFAPEPGLLATLAYDATGLAIEAIMGRNDLNEIVFDGLNGTIQFENGYWAQAPIYSYSYENGRLAQKTD
;
A
#
# COMPACT_ATOMS: atom_id res chain seq x y z
N MET A 1 -73.19 16.11 -3.86
CA MET A 1 -72.28 15.21 -4.61
C MET A 1 -70.87 15.77 -4.85
N ASN A 2 -70.59 17.07 -4.68
CA ASN A 2 -69.26 17.65 -5.01
C ASN A 2 -68.21 17.60 -3.88
N SER A 3 -68.59 17.32 -2.63
CA SER A 3 -67.64 17.33 -1.49
C SER A 3 -66.89 16.01 -1.32
N ILE A 4 -67.54 14.87 -1.61
CA ILE A 4 -66.95 13.52 -1.51
C ILE A 4 -65.89 13.31 -2.61
N PHE A 5 -66.12 13.85 -3.80
CA PHE A 5 -65.17 13.76 -4.92
C PHE A 5 -63.89 14.59 -4.68
N ARG A 6 -64.00 15.73 -3.97
CA ARG A 6 -62.83 16.53 -3.59
C ARG A 6 -61.95 15.83 -2.56
N ILE A 7 -62.53 15.18 -1.55
CA ILE A 7 -61.76 14.48 -0.51
C ILE A 7 -61.02 13.27 -1.11
N LEU A 8 -61.65 12.54 -2.04
CA LEU A 8 -61.02 11.37 -2.68
C LEU A 8 -59.83 11.76 -3.58
N VAL A 9 -59.94 12.88 -4.32
CA VAL A 9 -58.85 13.36 -5.19
C VAL A 9 -57.66 13.88 -4.38
N THR A 10 -57.90 14.56 -3.24
CA THR A 10 -56.80 15.02 -2.37
C THR A 10 -56.11 13.86 -1.66
N SER A 11 -56.83 12.78 -1.32
CA SER A 11 -56.25 11.61 -0.66
C SER A 11 -55.36 10.80 -1.61
N VAL A 12 -55.73 10.68 -2.88
CA VAL A 12 -54.91 9.99 -3.89
C VAL A 12 -53.66 10.80 -4.28
N LEU A 13 -53.71 12.14 -4.21
CA LEU A 13 -52.54 12.99 -4.47
C LEU A 13 -51.52 12.98 -3.33
N LEU A 14 -51.95 12.77 -2.07
CA LEU A 14 -51.06 12.68 -0.91
C LEU A 14 -50.33 11.32 -0.80
N LEU A 15 -50.91 10.25 -1.33
CA LEU A 15 -50.27 8.92 -1.35
C LEU A 15 -49.18 8.76 -2.41
N GLY A 16 -49.10 9.65 -3.40
CA GLY A 16 -48.09 9.61 -4.46
C GLY A 16 -46.71 10.17 -4.08
N VAL A 17 -46.56 10.84 -2.93
CA VAL A 17 -45.33 11.54 -2.54
C VAL A 17 -44.34 10.64 -1.77
N PHE A 18 -44.76 9.47 -1.29
CA PHE A 18 -43.90 8.57 -0.51
C PHE A 18 -43.30 7.40 -1.31
N ALA A 19 -43.57 7.30 -2.62
CA ALA A 19 -43.03 6.22 -3.46
C ALA A 19 -41.69 6.57 -4.14
N GLY A 20 -41.04 7.65 -3.72
CA GLY A 20 -39.69 8.04 -4.16
C GLY A 20 -38.60 7.50 -3.24
N CYS A 21 -38.61 6.21 -2.91
CA CYS A 21 -37.40 5.56 -2.39
C CYS A 21 -36.40 5.47 -3.54
N THR A 22 -35.66 6.55 -3.77
CA THR A 22 -34.42 6.49 -4.55
C THR A 22 -33.50 5.56 -3.77
N GLY A 23 -33.29 4.34 -4.29
CA GLY A 23 -32.26 3.45 -3.77
C GLY A 23 -30.93 4.18 -3.90
N GLN A 24 -30.43 4.72 -2.79
CA GLN A 24 -29.06 5.17 -2.71
C GLN A 24 -28.22 3.90 -2.89
N THR A 25 -27.66 3.74 -4.09
CA THR A 25 -26.55 2.83 -4.28
C THR A 25 -25.42 3.37 -3.43
N GLU A 26 -25.04 2.63 -2.38
CA GLU A 26 -23.84 2.97 -1.61
C GLU A 26 -22.67 3.08 -2.58
N PRO A 27 -21.81 4.11 -2.44
CA PRO A 27 -20.61 4.21 -3.28
C PRO A 27 -19.76 2.96 -3.08
N PRO A 28 -19.03 2.51 -4.13
CA PRO A 28 -18.12 1.39 -3.99
C PRO A 28 -17.08 1.70 -2.89
N PRO A 29 -16.68 0.67 -2.10
CA PRO A 29 -15.61 0.84 -1.13
C PRO A 29 -14.30 1.25 -1.83
N VAL A 30 -13.50 2.04 -1.14
CA VAL A 30 -12.24 2.60 -1.63
C VAL A 30 -11.06 1.97 -0.89
N ILE A 31 -10.04 1.56 -1.65
CA ILE A 31 -8.68 1.38 -1.15
C ILE A 31 -7.93 2.70 -1.38
N ALA A 32 -7.45 3.30 -0.30
CA ALA A 32 -6.57 4.47 -0.39
C ALA A 32 -5.12 4.00 -0.50
N LEU A 33 -4.44 4.30 -1.61
CA LEU A 33 -2.99 4.13 -1.73
C LEU A 33 -2.30 5.43 -1.35
N PHE A 34 -1.61 5.44 -0.22
CA PHE A 34 -0.96 6.61 0.33
C PHE A 34 0.56 6.46 0.26
N ALA A 35 1.18 7.22 -0.64
CA ALA A 35 2.55 7.01 -1.07
C ALA A 35 3.21 8.32 -1.55
N PRO A 36 4.54 8.37 -1.67
CA PRO A 36 5.20 9.46 -2.38
C PRO A 36 4.94 9.32 -3.89
N PHE A 37 4.21 10.26 -4.48
CA PHE A 37 4.00 10.37 -5.93
C PHE A 37 4.79 11.53 -6.56
N GLU A 38 5.36 12.38 -5.72
CA GLU A 38 6.26 13.47 -6.10
C GLU A 38 7.61 13.38 -5.37
N GLY A 39 8.61 14.08 -5.90
CA GLY A 39 9.93 14.20 -5.28
C GLY A 39 10.81 12.95 -5.39
N ARG A 40 11.74 12.79 -4.45
CA ARG A 40 12.81 11.78 -4.51
C ARG A 40 12.29 10.35 -4.51
N TYR A 41 11.23 10.08 -3.76
CA TYR A 41 10.74 8.73 -3.51
C TYR A 41 9.57 8.33 -4.43
N GLN A 42 9.26 9.15 -5.45
CA GLN A 42 8.10 8.96 -6.31
C GLN A 42 8.01 7.59 -6.99
N GLU A 43 9.17 6.99 -7.28
CA GLU A 43 9.24 5.67 -7.91
C GLU A 43 8.59 4.57 -7.07
N PHE A 44 8.67 4.65 -5.74
CA PHE A 44 8.02 3.70 -4.85
C PHE A 44 6.49 3.83 -4.88
N GLY A 45 5.98 5.06 -5.02
CA GLY A 45 4.54 5.28 -5.21
C GLY A 45 4.05 4.76 -6.56
N TYR A 46 4.81 4.98 -7.64
CA TYR A 46 4.44 4.44 -8.96
C TYR A 46 4.52 2.91 -9.01
N ASP A 47 5.53 2.30 -8.37
CA ASP A 47 5.62 0.85 -8.20
C ASP A 47 4.37 0.29 -7.52
N ALA A 48 3.95 0.92 -6.42
CA ALA A 48 2.76 0.51 -5.71
C ALA A 48 1.48 0.74 -6.52
N LEU A 49 1.35 1.87 -7.23
CA LEU A 49 0.16 2.24 -7.98
C LEU A 49 -0.12 1.29 -9.13
N TYR A 50 0.88 0.99 -9.96
CA TYR A 50 0.69 0.10 -11.09
C TYR A 50 0.46 -1.35 -10.63
N ALA A 51 1.14 -1.78 -9.57
CA ALA A 51 0.91 -3.10 -8.97
C ALA A 51 -0.52 -3.24 -8.40
N ALA A 52 -1.01 -2.22 -7.69
CA ALA A 52 -2.36 -2.21 -7.14
C ALA A 52 -3.43 -2.23 -8.24
N ARG A 53 -3.23 -1.44 -9.32
CA ARG A 53 -4.12 -1.47 -10.49
C ARG A 53 -4.15 -2.83 -11.16
N LEU A 54 -2.98 -3.46 -11.32
CA LEU A 54 -2.91 -4.81 -11.87
C LEU A 54 -3.67 -5.81 -10.99
N ALA A 55 -3.48 -5.78 -9.67
CA ALA A 55 -4.17 -6.66 -8.73
C ALA A 55 -5.71 -6.50 -8.79
N LEU A 56 -6.22 -5.27 -8.87
CA LEU A 56 -7.64 -5.00 -9.04
C LEU A 56 -8.19 -5.55 -10.36
N ALA A 57 -7.44 -5.36 -11.46
CA ALA A 57 -7.81 -5.85 -12.78
C ALA A 57 -7.82 -7.39 -12.85
N ASP A 58 -6.82 -8.04 -12.27
CA ASP A 58 -6.72 -9.51 -12.25
C ASP A 58 -7.82 -10.18 -11.43
N GLN A 59 -8.39 -9.46 -10.45
CA GLN A 59 -9.48 -9.94 -9.61
C GLN A 59 -10.88 -9.46 -10.04
N ASP A 60 -10.99 -8.70 -11.14
CA ASP A 60 -12.25 -8.07 -11.61
C ASP A 60 -13.00 -7.35 -10.48
N SER A 61 -12.24 -6.65 -9.64
CA SER A 61 -12.77 -6.02 -8.43
C SER A 61 -13.57 -4.76 -8.75
N VAL A 62 -14.67 -4.56 -8.02
CA VAL A 62 -15.51 -3.34 -8.07
C VAL A 62 -15.06 -2.27 -7.07
N ILE A 63 -13.93 -2.49 -6.39
CA ILE A 63 -13.34 -1.58 -5.41
C ILE A 63 -12.63 -0.45 -6.16
N ASP A 64 -12.86 0.78 -5.71
CA ASP A 64 -12.15 1.94 -6.24
C ASP A 64 -10.76 2.07 -5.60
N LEU A 65 -9.77 2.47 -6.41
CA LEU A 65 -8.42 2.78 -5.93
C LEU A 65 -8.17 4.28 -6.05
N VAL A 66 -7.88 4.94 -4.92
CA VAL A 66 -7.55 6.36 -4.91
C VAL A 66 -6.13 6.54 -4.40
N ALA A 67 -5.30 7.18 -5.23
CA ALA A 67 -3.92 7.50 -4.91
C ALA A 67 -3.81 8.88 -4.23
N TYR A 68 -3.13 8.92 -3.09
CA TYR A 68 -2.85 10.14 -2.35
C TYR A 68 -1.34 10.33 -2.20
N ASP A 69 -0.86 11.51 -2.57
CA ASP A 69 0.53 11.93 -2.34
C ASP A 69 0.78 12.30 -0.87
N ASP A 70 1.91 11.84 -0.32
CA ASP A 70 2.35 12.10 1.06
C ASP A 70 2.95 13.49 1.28
N GLY A 71 3.15 14.28 0.22
CA GLY A 71 3.67 15.63 0.29
C GLY A 71 5.18 15.72 0.58
N GLY A 72 5.88 14.58 0.60
CA GLY A 72 7.33 14.52 0.78
C GLY A 72 7.82 14.96 2.17
N ASN A 73 6.93 15.06 3.16
CA ASN A 73 7.28 15.29 4.56
C ASN A 73 6.15 14.85 5.51
N VAL A 74 6.52 14.62 6.78
CA VAL A 74 5.59 14.07 7.79
C VAL A 74 4.42 15.01 8.11
N GLU A 75 4.63 16.34 8.11
CA GLU A 75 3.57 17.30 8.43
C GLU A 75 2.45 17.25 7.39
N TYR A 76 2.78 17.33 6.10
CA TYR A 76 1.79 17.19 5.03
C TYR A 76 1.19 15.79 4.96
N ALA A 77 1.97 14.75 5.25
CA ALA A 77 1.46 13.39 5.30
C ALA A 77 0.39 13.22 6.39
N VAL A 78 0.58 13.83 7.57
CA VAL A 78 -0.42 13.82 8.66
C VAL A 78 -1.70 14.55 8.24
N GLU A 79 -1.60 15.73 7.62
CA GLU A 79 -2.78 16.45 7.13
C GLU A 79 -3.56 15.63 6.11
N ARG A 80 -2.86 14.96 5.19
CA ARG A 80 -3.49 14.10 4.18
C ARG A 80 -4.12 12.86 4.81
N ALA A 81 -3.46 12.24 5.77
CA ALA A 81 -3.99 11.09 6.50
C ALA A 81 -5.32 11.41 7.21
N GLN A 82 -5.42 12.58 7.86
CA GLN A 82 -6.66 13.02 8.50
C GLN A 82 -7.80 13.20 7.48
N ALA A 83 -7.48 13.70 6.29
CA ALA A 83 -8.47 13.83 5.21
C ALA A 83 -8.93 12.45 4.70
N ILE A 84 -8.02 11.49 4.54
CA ILE A 84 -8.33 10.10 4.16
C ILE A 84 -9.22 9.44 5.22
N ALA A 85 -8.87 9.56 6.50
CA ALA A 85 -9.64 8.99 7.63
C ALA A 85 -11.05 9.59 7.77
N SER A 86 -11.28 10.77 7.21
CA SER A 86 -12.59 11.43 7.22
C SER A 86 -13.48 11.01 6.04
N ASP A 87 -12.95 10.28 5.05
CA ASP A 87 -13.72 9.81 3.89
C ASP A 87 -14.45 8.50 4.23
N PRO A 88 -15.80 8.50 4.29
CA PRO A 88 -16.58 7.31 4.65
C PRO A 88 -16.51 6.18 3.62
N ALA A 89 -16.03 6.43 2.39
CA ALA A 89 -15.86 5.40 1.39
C ALA A 89 -14.56 4.59 1.58
N THR A 90 -13.57 5.15 2.27
CA THR A 90 -12.28 4.47 2.49
C THR A 90 -12.45 3.31 3.45
N ALA A 91 -12.10 2.11 2.98
CA ALA A 91 -12.19 0.89 3.78
C ALA A 91 -10.83 0.46 4.33
N ILE A 92 -9.78 0.55 3.53
CA ILE A 92 -8.41 0.14 3.88
C ILE A 92 -7.42 1.14 3.27
N VAL A 93 -6.33 1.41 3.99
CA VAL A 93 -5.24 2.26 3.51
C VAL A 93 -4.00 1.41 3.28
N LEU A 94 -3.48 1.41 2.06
CA LEU A 94 -2.18 0.88 1.73
C LEU A 94 -1.16 2.01 1.83
N VAL A 95 -0.10 1.83 2.61
CA VAL A 95 0.92 2.86 2.82
C VAL A 95 2.29 2.38 2.37
N THR A 96 3.06 3.27 1.75
CA THR A 96 4.47 3.00 1.39
C THR A 96 5.28 4.30 1.40
N GLY A 97 6.58 4.18 1.61
CA GLY A 97 7.50 5.31 1.62
C GLY A 97 7.83 5.83 3.02
N PRO A 98 8.89 6.66 3.13
CA PRO A 98 9.47 7.01 4.42
C PRO A 98 8.63 7.98 5.25
N PHE A 99 7.73 8.77 4.65
CA PHE A 99 6.89 9.72 5.38
C PHE A 99 5.51 9.16 5.69
N ALA A 100 4.86 8.51 4.72
CA ALA A 100 3.53 7.90 4.89
C ALA A 100 3.48 6.80 5.97
N THR A 101 4.61 6.20 6.32
CA THR A 101 4.70 5.07 7.28
C THR A 101 5.04 5.47 8.70
N GLN A 102 5.24 6.78 8.97
CA GLN A 102 5.63 7.29 10.28
C GLN A 102 4.51 7.16 11.33
N GLU A 103 4.89 7.08 12.61
CA GLU A 103 3.97 6.95 13.75
C GLU A 103 2.81 7.94 13.70
N GLN A 104 3.11 9.23 13.52
CA GLN A 104 2.09 10.29 13.55
C GLN A 104 1.07 10.12 12.42
N VAL A 105 1.52 9.59 11.27
CA VAL A 105 0.68 9.34 10.10
C VAL A 105 -0.21 8.12 10.36
N GLN A 106 0.36 7.02 10.89
CA GLN A 106 -0.43 5.86 11.28
C GLN A 106 -1.51 6.23 12.30
N LEU A 107 -1.19 7.04 13.30
CA LEU A 107 -2.18 7.52 14.28
C LEU A 107 -3.26 8.40 13.64
N ALA A 108 -2.89 9.25 12.68
CA ALA A 108 -3.80 10.14 11.96
C ALA A 108 -4.78 9.41 11.02
N LEU A 109 -4.42 8.21 10.53
CA LEU A 109 -5.29 7.37 9.70
C LEU A 109 -6.39 6.64 10.51
N SER A 110 -6.45 6.81 11.83
CA SER A 110 -7.44 6.13 12.69
C SER A 110 -8.87 6.58 12.35
N PRO A 111 -9.85 5.66 12.27
CA PRO A 111 -9.81 4.24 12.67
C PRO A 111 -9.58 3.26 11.50
N LEU A 112 -9.07 3.72 10.35
CA LEU A 112 -8.92 2.86 9.18
C LEU A 112 -7.79 1.84 9.39
N PRO A 113 -7.99 0.57 9.03
CA PRO A 113 -6.91 -0.41 9.00
C PRO A 113 -5.86 -0.04 7.94
N ILE A 114 -4.60 -0.34 8.25
CA ILE A 114 -3.44 0.06 7.46
C ILE A 114 -2.64 -1.17 7.06
N VAL A 115 -2.30 -1.30 5.79
CA VAL A 115 -1.31 -2.28 5.31
C VAL A 115 -0.08 -1.52 4.82
N VAL A 116 1.06 -1.71 5.50
CA VAL A 116 2.35 -1.15 5.10
C VAL A 116 3.01 -2.07 4.07
N ILE A 117 3.31 -1.52 2.90
CA ILE A 117 4.00 -2.21 1.80
C ILE A 117 5.51 -2.07 2.03
N GLY A 118 6.15 -3.09 2.61
CA GLY A 118 7.57 -3.07 3.00
C GLY A 118 7.79 -2.75 4.49
N GLY A 119 9.04 -2.72 4.93
CA GLY A 119 9.42 -2.50 6.33
C GLY A 119 9.62 -1.03 6.72
N TRP A 120 10.27 -0.22 5.87
CA TRP A 120 10.49 1.24 6.07
C TRP A 120 11.05 1.66 7.44
N SER A 121 11.73 0.74 8.14
CA SER A 121 12.13 0.91 9.54
C SER A 121 10.99 1.40 10.45
N THR A 122 9.74 1.01 10.16
CA THR A 122 8.56 1.33 10.96
C THR A 122 8.11 0.15 11.82
N GLN A 123 7.16 0.40 12.71
CA GLN A 123 6.52 -0.61 13.55
C GLN A 123 5.01 -0.36 13.61
N PRO A 124 4.21 -1.37 13.98
CA PRO A 124 2.78 -1.17 14.17
C PRO A 124 2.55 -0.36 15.45
N TYR A 125 2.05 0.88 15.31
CA TYR A 125 1.73 1.73 16.47
C TYR A 125 0.29 1.55 16.96
N ARG A 126 -0.50 0.70 16.29
CA ARG A 126 -1.87 0.32 16.64
C ARG A 126 -2.11 -1.14 16.23
N ASP A 127 -3.17 -1.75 16.78
CA ASP A 127 -3.52 -3.16 16.54
C ASP A 127 -4.04 -3.46 15.12
N ASP A 128 -4.42 -2.43 14.38
CA ASP A 128 -4.94 -2.48 13.01
C ASP A 128 -3.93 -1.96 11.97
N VAL A 129 -2.64 -2.02 12.30
CA VAL A 129 -1.53 -1.77 11.38
C VAL A 129 -0.82 -3.08 11.08
N PHE A 130 -0.69 -3.38 9.79
CA PHE A 130 -0.19 -4.64 9.27
C PHE A 130 1.00 -4.40 8.34
N ILE A 131 2.18 -4.82 8.75
CA ILE A 131 3.42 -4.60 8.00
C ILE A 131 3.77 -5.84 7.20
N LEU A 132 3.85 -5.70 5.88
CA LEU A 132 4.32 -6.75 4.96
C LEU A 132 5.84 -6.86 4.99
N SER A 133 6.38 -7.15 6.17
CA SER A 133 7.80 -7.35 6.41
C SER A 133 8.01 -8.29 7.61
N ASN A 134 9.13 -9.00 7.62
CA ASN A 134 9.54 -9.79 8.76
C ASN A 134 10.01 -8.87 9.90
N ALA A 135 9.45 -9.03 11.10
CA ALA A 135 9.80 -8.25 12.29
C ALA A 135 11.29 -8.29 12.67
N GLN A 136 12.02 -9.33 12.24
CA GLN A 136 13.44 -9.50 12.53
C GLN A 136 14.35 -8.61 11.67
N ILE A 137 13.86 -8.08 10.55
CA ILE A 137 14.66 -7.27 9.63
C ILE A 137 15.16 -6.00 10.30
N ALA A 138 14.34 -5.33 11.13
CA ALA A 138 14.73 -4.11 11.82
C ALA A 138 16.00 -4.28 12.70
N GLY A 139 16.25 -5.49 13.21
CA GLY A 139 17.46 -5.79 13.98
C GLY A 139 18.72 -6.05 13.16
N GLN A 140 18.61 -6.06 11.82
CA GLN A 140 19.71 -6.34 10.88
C GLN A 140 20.22 -5.09 10.16
N LEU A 141 19.49 -3.98 10.23
CA LEU A 141 19.81 -2.76 9.48
C LEU A 141 20.87 -1.92 10.20
N ASP A 142 21.78 -1.33 9.44
CA ASP A 142 22.81 -0.44 9.98
C ASP A 142 22.28 0.95 10.35
N THR A 143 21.12 1.35 9.80
CA THR A 143 20.47 2.62 10.14
C THR A 143 19.06 2.43 10.66
N ASN A 144 18.77 3.12 11.76
CA ASN A 144 17.44 3.22 12.34
C ASN A 144 16.69 4.48 11.88
N SER A 145 17.24 5.28 10.96
CA SER A 145 16.72 6.62 10.68
C SER A 145 16.79 7.04 9.21
N THR A 146 15.90 7.97 8.91
CA THR A 146 15.60 8.75 7.70
C THR A 146 16.79 9.51 7.07
N GLU A 147 18.03 9.12 7.37
CA GLU A 147 19.22 9.76 6.85
C GLU A 147 19.35 9.54 5.34
N ASN A 148 19.95 10.52 4.66
CA ASN A 148 20.26 10.46 3.23
C ASN A 148 21.16 9.25 2.98
N VAL A 149 20.58 8.15 2.53
CA VAL A 149 21.30 6.94 2.10
C VAL A 149 22.45 7.28 1.15
N GLU A 150 22.24 8.23 0.22
CA GLU A 150 23.27 8.74 -0.70
C GLU A 150 24.48 9.35 0.03
N ALA A 151 24.25 10.05 1.15
CA ALA A 151 25.33 10.66 1.93
C ALA A 151 26.12 9.63 2.73
N ILE A 152 25.51 8.47 3.01
CA ILE A 152 26.16 7.35 3.70
C ILE A 152 27.01 6.58 2.70
N ALA A 153 26.47 6.27 1.51
CA ALA A 153 27.13 5.47 0.47
C ALA A 153 28.55 5.96 0.10
N ASP A 154 28.77 7.28 0.04
CA ASP A 154 30.07 7.88 -0.27
C ASP A 154 31.12 7.78 0.87
N THR A 155 30.73 7.28 2.04
CA THR A 155 31.55 7.27 3.27
C THR A 155 31.75 5.89 3.90
N LEU A 156 31.28 4.83 3.24
CA LEU A 156 31.32 3.48 3.78
C LEU A 156 32.71 2.84 3.56
N ASP A 157 33.35 2.48 4.67
CA ASP A 157 34.53 1.59 4.68
C ASP A 157 34.13 0.10 4.87
N GLU A 158 32.86 -0.17 5.17
CA GLU A 158 32.28 -1.50 5.42
C GLU A 158 30.94 -1.67 4.68
N PRO A 159 30.51 -2.91 4.35
CA PRO A 159 29.23 -3.15 3.70
C PRO A 159 28.07 -2.59 4.51
N PHE A 160 27.16 -1.88 3.84
CA PHE A 160 26.01 -1.22 4.46
C PHE A 160 24.72 -1.99 4.19
N ILE A 161 24.05 -2.36 5.27
CA ILE A 161 22.78 -3.08 5.27
C ILE A 161 21.63 -2.11 5.49
N GLY A 162 20.73 -2.02 4.51
CA GLY A 162 19.55 -1.14 4.59
C GLY A 162 18.25 -1.80 4.13
N ASP A 163 17.20 -1.00 4.22
CA ASP A 163 15.82 -1.38 3.91
C ASP A 163 15.44 -1.02 2.46
N GLU A 164 14.14 -1.03 2.17
CA GLU A 164 13.56 -0.78 0.84
C GLU A 164 14.05 0.52 0.17
N ARG A 165 14.52 1.52 0.93
CA ARG A 165 15.15 2.73 0.37
C ARG A 165 16.32 2.40 -0.55
N LEU A 166 17.05 1.32 -0.29
CA LEU A 166 18.17 0.86 -1.10
C LEU A 166 17.75 0.24 -2.43
N SER A 167 16.48 -0.15 -2.59
CA SER A 167 15.96 -0.70 -3.85
C SER A 167 15.75 0.35 -4.94
N SER A 168 16.02 1.63 -4.62
CA SER A 168 15.82 2.75 -5.52
C SER A 168 16.69 2.68 -6.77
N ALA A 169 16.12 3.03 -7.92
CA ALA A 169 16.87 3.13 -9.17
C ALA A 169 17.99 4.18 -9.07
N LEU A 170 17.81 5.21 -8.24
CA LEU A 170 18.83 6.24 -8.01
C LEU A 170 20.06 5.65 -7.32
N ILE A 171 19.85 4.74 -6.35
CA ILE A 171 20.93 4.02 -5.67
C ILE A 171 21.62 3.05 -6.62
N ALA A 172 20.88 2.38 -7.51
CA ALA A 172 21.45 1.46 -8.49
C ALA A 172 22.57 2.06 -9.36
N TYR A 173 22.52 3.38 -9.62
CA TYR A 173 23.54 4.08 -10.41
C TYR A 173 24.82 4.43 -9.64
N SER A 174 24.73 4.51 -8.31
CA SER A 174 25.85 4.88 -7.43
C SER A 174 26.34 3.73 -6.56
N ALA A 175 25.60 2.62 -6.51
CA ALA A 175 25.89 1.50 -5.63
C ALA A 175 27.15 0.75 -6.07
N ASP A 176 28.07 0.59 -5.13
CA ASP A 176 29.15 -0.40 -5.18
C ASP A 176 28.63 -1.77 -4.69
N GLU A 177 29.44 -2.83 -4.81
CA GLU A 177 29.13 -4.18 -4.30
C GLU A 177 28.94 -4.21 -2.76
N ASP A 178 29.28 -3.13 -2.07
CA ASP A 178 29.22 -2.96 -0.61
C ASP A 178 27.84 -2.51 -0.09
N ILE A 179 26.81 -2.42 -0.94
CA ILE A 179 25.44 -2.12 -0.49
C ILE A 179 24.60 -3.40 -0.47
N GLU A 180 24.05 -3.73 0.70
CA GLU A 180 23.15 -4.85 0.91
C GLU A 180 21.75 -4.38 1.30
N LEU A 181 20.76 -4.85 0.56
CA LEU A 181 19.34 -4.63 0.83
C LEU A 181 18.75 -5.88 1.48
N VAL A 182 18.11 -5.71 2.64
CA VAL A 182 17.35 -6.78 3.30
C VAL A 182 15.87 -6.45 3.27
N THR A 183 15.04 -7.38 2.77
CA THR A 183 13.59 -7.19 2.65
C THR A 183 12.84 -8.52 2.62
N SER A 184 11.52 -8.48 2.82
CA SER A 184 10.63 -9.62 2.59
C SER A 184 10.07 -9.69 1.17
N ALA A 185 10.39 -8.71 0.32
CA ALA A 185 10.00 -8.71 -1.09
C ALA A 185 10.86 -9.65 -1.93
N LYS A 186 10.21 -10.39 -2.83
CA LYS A 186 10.85 -11.19 -3.87
C LYS A 186 11.04 -10.36 -5.13
N LEU A 187 12.14 -10.61 -5.86
CA LEU A 187 12.29 -10.05 -7.20
C LEU A 187 11.11 -10.46 -8.11
N PRO A 188 10.57 -9.52 -8.90
CA PRO A 188 9.56 -9.81 -9.91
C PRO A 188 9.91 -10.99 -10.82
N SER A 189 8.97 -11.93 -10.99
CA SER A 189 9.11 -12.98 -12.00
C SER A 189 8.87 -12.45 -13.42
N ASP A 190 9.43 -13.10 -14.44
CA ASP A 190 9.21 -12.73 -15.84
C ASP A 190 7.72 -12.63 -16.23
N ASP A 191 6.86 -13.47 -15.64
CA ASP A 191 5.41 -13.42 -15.89
C ASP A 191 4.80 -12.16 -15.29
N PHE A 192 5.13 -11.87 -14.03
CA PHE A 192 4.65 -10.67 -13.35
C PHE A 192 5.14 -9.39 -14.05
N VAL A 193 6.42 -9.32 -14.43
CA VAL A 193 6.99 -8.19 -15.18
C VAL A 193 6.21 -7.95 -16.47
N LYS A 194 5.91 -9.01 -17.24
CA LYS A 194 5.14 -8.89 -18.48
C LYS A 194 3.73 -8.36 -18.23
N ARG A 195 3.02 -8.88 -17.23
CA ARG A 195 1.66 -8.44 -16.89
C ARG A 195 1.66 -6.99 -16.40
N TYR A 196 2.62 -6.64 -15.55
CA TYR A 196 2.81 -5.30 -15.02
C TYR A 196 3.06 -4.26 -16.11
N ILE A 197 4.03 -4.50 -17.00
CA ILE A 197 4.35 -3.57 -18.09
C ILE A 197 3.17 -3.44 -19.06
N ASN A 198 2.42 -4.53 -19.28
CA ASN A 198 1.23 -4.49 -20.15
C ASN A 198 -0.01 -3.89 -19.47
N SER A 199 0.03 -3.59 -18.17
CA SER A 199 -1.11 -3.03 -17.44
C SER A 199 -1.38 -1.57 -17.79
N ALA A 200 -0.36 -0.84 -18.26
CA ALA A 200 -0.48 0.56 -18.67
C ALA A 200 0.63 0.97 -19.64
N GLU A 201 0.33 1.92 -20.53
CA GLU A 201 1.26 2.41 -21.57
C GLU A 201 2.60 2.93 -21.01
N PHE A 202 2.59 3.46 -19.78
CA PHE A 202 3.75 4.07 -19.13
C PHE A 202 4.15 3.36 -17.83
N ALA A 203 3.77 2.09 -17.67
CA ALA A 203 4.23 1.30 -16.52
C ALA A 203 5.76 1.11 -16.61
N PRO A 204 6.54 1.47 -15.56
CA PRO A 204 7.97 1.23 -15.53
C PRO A 204 8.28 -0.28 -15.39
N GLU A 205 9.56 -0.66 -15.40
CA GLU A 205 9.94 -2.00 -14.95
C GLU A 205 9.66 -2.09 -13.44
N PRO A 206 8.94 -3.12 -12.95
CA PRO A 206 8.58 -3.20 -11.53
C PRO A 206 9.81 -3.45 -10.65
N GLY A 207 9.89 -2.75 -9.52
CA GLY A 207 10.84 -3.04 -8.45
C GLY A 207 10.36 -4.11 -7.47
N LEU A 208 11.09 -4.28 -6.36
CA LEU A 208 10.76 -5.22 -5.28
C LEU A 208 9.40 -4.91 -4.65
N LEU A 209 9.16 -3.63 -4.36
CA LEU A 209 7.92 -3.15 -3.73
C LEU A 209 6.67 -3.40 -4.57
N ALA A 210 6.79 -3.47 -5.90
CA ALA A 210 5.66 -3.77 -6.77
C ALA A 210 5.04 -5.15 -6.46
N THR A 211 5.86 -6.15 -6.09
CA THR A 211 5.33 -7.47 -5.73
C THR A 211 4.55 -7.43 -4.41
N LEU A 212 5.08 -6.73 -3.40
CA LEU A 212 4.39 -6.55 -2.12
C LEU A 212 3.13 -5.70 -2.28
N ALA A 213 3.14 -4.68 -3.12
CA ALA A 213 1.97 -3.84 -3.38
C ALA A 213 0.85 -4.62 -4.08
N TYR A 214 1.20 -5.52 -5.00
CA TYR A 214 0.24 -6.43 -5.63
C TYR A 214 -0.42 -7.33 -4.57
N ASP A 215 0.39 -7.94 -3.70
CA ASP A 215 -0.12 -8.80 -2.62
C ASP A 215 -0.94 -8.02 -1.58
N ALA A 216 -0.48 -6.82 -1.17
CA ALA A 216 -1.19 -5.94 -0.26
C ALA A 216 -2.58 -5.56 -0.79
N THR A 217 -2.65 -5.28 -2.10
CA THR A 217 -3.91 -4.94 -2.75
C THR A 217 -4.83 -6.16 -2.83
N GLY A 218 -4.30 -7.34 -3.18
CA GLY A 218 -5.08 -8.57 -3.19
C GLY A 218 -5.65 -8.93 -1.82
N LEU A 219 -4.83 -8.84 -0.78
CA LEU A 219 -5.22 -8.98 0.62
C LEU A 219 -6.33 -7.99 1.01
N ALA A 220 -6.19 -6.71 0.63
CA ALA A 220 -7.19 -5.68 0.91
C ALA A 220 -8.52 -5.94 0.17
N ILE A 221 -8.47 -6.40 -1.08
CA ILE A 221 -9.66 -6.81 -1.85
C ILE A 221 -10.37 -7.95 -1.11
N GLU A 222 -9.64 -8.98 -0.67
CA GLU A 222 -10.21 -10.12 0.06
C GLU A 222 -10.84 -9.69 1.39
N ALA A 223 -10.19 -8.81 2.14
CA ALA A 223 -10.72 -8.25 3.38
C ALA A 223 -12.04 -7.49 3.17
N ILE A 224 -12.07 -6.60 2.18
CA ILE A 224 -13.24 -5.77 1.88
C ILE A 224 -14.39 -6.63 1.36
N MET A 225 -14.13 -7.51 0.40
CA MET A 225 -15.16 -8.34 -0.22
C MET A 225 -15.68 -9.42 0.73
N GLY A 226 -14.80 -10.00 1.55
CA GLY A 226 -15.14 -11.00 2.56
C GLY A 226 -15.75 -10.39 3.83
N ARG A 227 -15.56 -9.08 4.05
CA ARG A 227 -15.87 -8.38 5.32
C ARG A 227 -15.14 -9.01 6.52
N ASN A 228 -13.91 -9.44 6.27
CA ASN A 228 -13.04 -10.06 7.28
C ASN A 228 -12.08 -9.02 7.86
N ASP A 229 -11.70 -9.19 9.12
CA ASP A 229 -10.58 -8.46 9.69
C ASP A 229 -9.27 -8.95 9.04
N LEU A 230 -8.34 -8.05 8.74
CA LEU A 230 -7.05 -8.38 8.13
C LEU A 230 -6.25 -9.38 8.98
N ASN A 231 -6.43 -9.37 10.32
CA ASN A 231 -5.83 -10.34 11.24
C ASN A 231 -6.30 -11.79 11.01
N GLU A 232 -7.47 -11.99 10.41
CA GLU A 232 -8.08 -13.31 10.24
C GLU A 232 -7.80 -13.92 8.87
N ILE A 233 -7.22 -13.14 7.94
CA ILE A 233 -7.01 -13.56 6.56
C ILE A 233 -5.69 -14.34 6.42
N VAL A 234 -5.77 -15.41 5.64
CA VAL A 234 -4.60 -16.13 5.12
C VAL A 234 -4.62 -15.95 3.60
N PHE A 235 -3.69 -15.17 3.08
CA PHE A 235 -3.66 -14.75 1.68
C PHE A 235 -2.46 -15.38 0.96
N ASP A 236 -2.69 -16.10 -0.12
CA ASP A 236 -1.61 -16.66 -0.95
C ASP A 236 -1.24 -15.70 -2.08
N GLY A 237 -0.13 -14.97 -1.89
CA GLY A 237 0.39 -13.96 -2.81
C GLY A 237 1.59 -14.41 -3.64
N LEU A 238 2.15 -13.48 -4.42
CA LEU A 238 3.38 -13.64 -5.18
C LEU A 238 4.60 -13.90 -4.28
N ASN A 239 4.60 -13.31 -3.08
CA ASN A 239 5.69 -13.42 -2.12
C ASN A 239 5.51 -14.62 -1.15
N GLY A 240 4.41 -15.37 -1.27
CA GLY A 240 4.08 -16.52 -0.42
C GLY A 240 2.81 -16.32 0.38
N THR A 241 2.59 -17.18 1.37
CA THR A 241 1.41 -17.11 2.24
C THR A 241 1.59 -16.00 3.28
N ILE A 242 0.69 -15.02 3.23
CA ILE A 242 0.62 -13.86 4.12
C ILE A 242 -0.42 -14.12 5.21
N GLN A 243 0.04 -14.00 6.45
CA GLN A 243 -0.76 -14.02 7.67
C GLN A 243 -0.07 -13.11 8.69
N PHE A 244 -0.85 -12.33 9.44
CA PHE A 244 -0.29 -11.41 10.43
C PHE A 244 -0.24 -12.02 11.83
N GLU A 245 0.85 -11.73 12.54
CA GLU A 245 1.01 -11.97 13.96
C GLU A 245 1.69 -10.74 14.58
N ASN A 246 1.05 -10.14 15.59
CA ASN A 246 1.52 -8.91 16.25
C ASN A 246 1.81 -7.75 15.26
N GLY A 247 0.96 -7.60 14.22
CA GLY A 247 1.08 -6.55 13.22
C GLY A 247 2.17 -6.76 12.16
N TYR A 248 2.87 -7.90 12.17
CA TYR A 248 3.87 -8.26 11.15
C TYR A 248 3.47 -9.51 10.39
N TRP A 249 3.98 -9.67 9.17
CA TRP A 249 3.81 -10.90 8.41
C TRP A 249 4.58 -12.06 9.08
N ALA A 250 3.84 -12.99 9.68
CA ALA A 250 4.32 -13.99 10.64
C ALA A 250 5.40 -14.94 10.09
N GLN A 251 5.26 -15.36 8.83
CA GLN A 251 6.21 -16.26 8.15
C GLN A 251 6.87 -15.57 6.95
N ALA A 252 7.04 -14.24 7.05
CA ALA A 252 7.67 -13.47 6.00
C ALA A 252 9.09 -14.00 5.70
N PRO A 253 9.42 -14.28 4.43
CA PRO A 253 10.80 -14.59 4.08
C PRO A 253 11.70 -13.38 4.35
N ILE A 254 12.99 -13.64 4.54
CA ILE A 254 14.02 -12.60 4.58
C ILE A 254 14.95 -12.87 3.41
N TYR A 255 14.99 -11.93 2.48
CA TYR A 255 15.88 -11.95 1.34
C TYR A 255 16.96 -10.89 1.52
N SER A 256 18.16 -11.22 1.06
CA SER A 256 19.28 -10.29 0.94
C SER A 256 19.63 -10.11 -0.53
N TYR A 257 19.84 -8.86 -0.94
CA TYR A 257 20.18 -8.47 -2.31
C TYR A 257 21.38 -7.53 -2.31
N SER A 258 22.19 -7.62 -3.37
CA SER A 258 23.25 -6.66 -3.70
C SER A 258 23.10 -6.19 -5.13
N TYR A 259 23.75 -5.07 -5.47
CA TYR A 259 23.78 -4.61 -6.85
C TYR A 259 24.91 -5.30 -7.63
N GLU A 260 24.53 -6.00 -8.71
CA GLU A 260 25.45 -6.57 -9.68
C GLU A 260 25.18 -5.91 -11.04
N ASN A 261 26.18 -5.19 -11.57
CA ASN A 261 26.06 -4.46 -12.84
C ASN A 261 24.83 -3.52 -12.89
N GLY A 262 24.55 -2.83 -11.78
CA GLY A 262 23.42 -1.88 -11.67
C GLY A 262 22.05 -2.54 -11.58
N ARG A 263 21.97 -3.84 -11.30
CA ARG A 263 20.70 -4.56 -11.05
C ARG A 263 20.77 -5.29 -9.73
N LEU A 264 19.65 -5.38 -9.02
CA LEU A 264 19.57 -6.21 -7.82
C LEU A 264 19.71 -7.69 -8.19
N ALA A 265 20.61 -8.37 -7.51
CA ALA A 265 20.80 -9.81 -7.54
C ALA A 265 20.64 -10.36 -6.13
N GLN A 266 19.97 -11.49 -5.99
CA GLN A 266 19.80 -12.13 -4.68
C GLN A 266 21.13 -12.74 -4.24
N LYS A 267 21.57 -12.41 -3.02
CA LYS A 267 22.72 -13.06 -2.42
C LYS A 267 22.37 -14.52 -2.13
N THR A 268 23.25 -15.42 -2.55
CA THR A 268 23.14 -16.85 -2.24
C THR A 268 24.16 -17.14 -1.16
N ASP A 269 23.69 -17.52 0.04
CA ASP A 269 24.55 -17.97 1.14
C ASP A 269 25.29 -19.28 0.83
#